data_AF-A0A3D2J2P7-F1
#
_entry.id   AF-A0A3D2J2P7-F1
#
_cell.length_a   1.000
_cell.length_b   1.000
_cell.length_c   1.000
_cell.angle_alpha   90.00
_cell.angle_beta   90.00
_cell.angle_gamma   90.00
#
_symmetry.space_group_name_H-M   'P 1'
#
loop_
_entity.id
_entity.type
_entity.pdbx_description
1 polymer ?
#
loop_
_entity_poly.entity_id
_entity_poly.type
_entity_poly.pdbx_seq_one_letter_code
_entity_poly.pdbx_strand_id
1 'polypeptide(L)'
;MDGLKVKVNVNDIIDIYEKEVSVNTKNKSKVYNFEKNKIENIYDIKNIIESDNYKITKYNVFTINNPKYRMVMSLNMKDKIINHYVARFILLPKLNKYLDIRNCATRKNMGYDYAIKLLERYIECNKKYGKFYILKIDISKYFYSIDHNILKELLKDKLNEEEYKIVSRIIDSTNESYINKIIINIKNNLLIKDKNRCNEINKLPLYEYNKGLPIGNMTSQILSIFYLYKLDHYIIHNLNLKYMVRYMDDYIIISNDKNKLKKALKEIEYILNKKYKLNINKNKTNIYDSYHGFEYLGYMFYIRNNKIIIKIKSSNKRRRDNNIKKINYLYKNNCISYQKYFNSMNNYNNSYKYIK
;
A
#
# COMPACT_ATOMS: atom_id res chain seq x y z
N MET A 1 -34.06 -15.92 -14.39
CA MET A 1 -33.50 -14.56 -14.44
C MET A 1 -32.00 -14.72 -14.46
N ASP A 2 -31.42 -14.88 -15.65
CA ASP A 2 -29.97 -14.98 -15.82
C ASP A 2 -29.36 -13.63 -15.43
N GLY A 3 -28.77 -13.59 -14.24
CA GLY A 3 -27.94 -12.47 -13.83
C GLY A 3 -26.89 -12.22 -14.91
N LEU A 4 -26.73 -10.97 -15.30
CA LEU A 4 -25.72 -10.54 -16.28
C LEU A 4 -24.35 -11.05 -15.84
N LYS A 5 -23.86 -12.13 -16.47
CA LYS A 5 -22.49 -12.61 -16.32
C LYS A 5 -21.52 -11.46 -16.51
N VAL A 6 -20.45 -11.40 -15.72
CA VAL A 6 -19.35 -10.45 -15.90
C VAL A 6 -18.84 -10.63 -17.33
N LYS A 7 -19.25 -9.76 -18.25
CA LYS A 7 -18.83 -9.83 -19.65
C LYS A 7 -17.45 -9.21 -19.77
N VAL A 8 -16.43 -10.05 -19.95
CA VAL A 8 -15.04 -9.60 -19.94
C VAL A 8 -14.62 -9.20 -21.35
N ASN A 9 -14.19 -7.95 -21.50
CA ASN A 9 -13.58 -7.48 -22.73
C ASN A 9 -12.14 -7.99 -22.83
N VAL A 10 -11.83 -8.72 -23.91
CA VAL A 10 -10.50 -9.26 -24.18
C VAL A 10 -9.44 -8.14 -24.27
N ASN A 11 -9.80 -7.00 -24.87
CA ASN A 11 -8.88 -5.88 -25.04
C ASN A 11 -8.40 -5.31 -23.70
N ASP A 12 -9.25 -5.33 -22.67
CA ASP A 12 -8.89 -4.88 -21.32
C ASP A 12 -7.82 -5.80 -20.69
N ILE A 13 -7.91 -7.11 -20.92
CA ILE A 13 -6.92 -8.08 -20.45
C ILE A 13 -5.59 -7.88 -21.19
N ILE A 14 -5.64 -7.69 -22.51
CA ILE A 14 -4.46 -7.40 -23.34
C ILE A 14 -3.77 -6.13 -22.84
N ASP A 15 -4.54 -5.05 -22.64
CA ASP A 15 -4.02 -3.78 -22.16
C ASP A 15 -3.35 -3.90 -20.79
N ILE A 16 -3.98 -4.60 -19.84
CA ILE A 16 -3.36 -4.89 -18.54
C ILE A 16 -2.04 -5.63 -18.70
N TYR A 17 -2.03 -6.65 -19.55
CA TYR A 17 -0.85 -7.46 -19.75
C TYR A 17 0.29 -6.64 -20.33
N GLU A 18 0.04 -5.93 -21.43
CA GLU A 18 1.04 -5.20 -22.20
C GLU A 18 1.55 -3.95 -21.48
N LYS A 19 0.66 -3.18 -20.85
CA LYS A 19 1.00 -1.87 -20.28
C LYS A 19 1.43 -1.96 -18.82
N GLU A 20 0.94 -2.95 -18.07
CA GLU A 20 1.22 -3.06 -16.63
C GLU A 20 2.02 -4.32 -16.28
N VAL A 21 1.53 -5.51 -16.60
CA VAL A 21 2.07 -6.75 -16.01
C VAL A 21 3.41 -7.16 -16.62
N SER A 22 3.54 -7.16 -17.95
CA SER A 22 4.74 -7.59 -18.67
C SER A 22 5.91 -6.64 -18.40
N VAL A 23 5.64 -5.32 -18.46
CA VAL A 23 6.61 -4.24 -18.23
C VAL A 23 7.19 -4.31 -16.82
N ASN A 24 6.35 -4.54 -15.81
CA ASN A 24 6.77 -4.57 -14.40
C ASN A 24 7.31 -5.94 -13.95
N THR A 25 7.20 -6.99 -14.76
CA THR A 25 7.71 -8.32 -14.41
C THR A 25 9.20 -8.43 -14.72
N LYS A 26 10.01 -8.55 -13.65
CA LYS A 26 11.47 -8.67 -13.76
C LYS A 26 11.95 -10.00 -14.35
N ASN A 27 11.22 -11.10 -14.10
CA ASN A 27 11.60 -12.40 -14.62
C ASN A 27 11.17 -12.50 -16.09
N LYS A 28 12.15 -12.29 -17.00
CA LYS A 28 11.90 -12.27 -18.45
C LYS A 28 11.54 -13.63 -19.03
N SER A 29 12.01 -14.73 -18.44
CA SER A 29 11.58 -16.08 -18.84
C SER A 29 10.08 -16.29 -18.61
N LYS A 30 9.52 -15.80 -17.48
CA LYS A 30 8.07 -15.85 -17.24
C LYS A 30 7.27 -15.03 -18.25
N VAL A 31 7.81 -13.89 -18.69
CA VAL A 31 7.18 -13.06 -19.74
C VAL A 31 7.22 -13.80 -21.07
N TYR A 32 8.40 -14.28 -21.49
CA TYR A 32 8.58 -15.03 -22.72
C TYR A 32 7.66 -16.26 -22.82
N ASN A 33 7.56 -17.05 -21.74
CA ASN A 33 6.68 -18.22 -21.70
C ASN A 33 5.20 -17.84 -21.85
N PHE A 34 4.79 -16.69 -21.32
CA PHE A 34 3.43 -16.19 -21.51
C PHE A 34 3.21 -15.70 -22.95
N GLU A 35 4.19 -14.98 -23.52
CA GLU A 35 4.15 -14.47 -24.90
C GLU A 35 4.03 -15.59 -25.95
N LYS A 36 4.72 -16.71 -25.74
CA LYS A 36 4.72 -17.85 -26.68
C LYS A 36 3.31 -18.29 -27.06
N ASN A 37 2.41 -18.33 -26.07
CA ASN A 37 1.00 -18.70 -26.24
C ASN A 37 0.08 -17.55 -25.77
N LYS A 38 0.41 -16.31 -26.13
CA LYS A 38 -0.27 -15.11 -25.59
C LYS A 38 -1.78 -15.16 -25.76
N ILE A 39 -2.27 -15.39 -26.97
CA ILE A 39 -3.71 -15.34 -27.27
C ILE A 39 -4.47 -16.41 -26.48
N GLU A 40 -3.98 -17.65 -26.49
CA GLU A 40 -4.52 -18.75 -25.70
C GLU A 40 -4.57 -18.39 -24.21
N ASN A 41 -3.46 -17.91 -23.64
CA ASN A 41 -3.39 -17.49 -22.24
C ASN A 41 -4.39 -16.38 -21.90
N ILE A 42 -4.63 -15.43 -22.81
CA ILE A 42 -5.59 -14.33 -22.63
C ILE A 42 -7.02 -14.86 -22.63
N TYR A 43 -7.36 -15.77 -23.56
CA TYR A 43 -8.69 -16.40 -23.58
C TYR A 43 -8.93 -17.31 -22.38
N ASP A 44 -7.92 -18.03 -21.90
CA ASP A 44 -7.99 -18.77 -20.63
C ASP A 44 -8.32 -17.83 -19.47
N ILE A 45 -7.64 -16.70 -19.38
CA ILE A 45 -7.89 -15.70 -18.33
C ILE A 45 -9.32 -15.18 -18.42
N LYS A 46 -9.81 -14.86 -19.62
CA LYS A 46 -11.19 -14.46 -19.84
C LYS A 46 -12.15 -15.53 -19.31
N ASN A 47 -11.99 -16.78 -19.76
CA ASN A 47 -12.85 -17.88 -19.36
C ASN A 47 -12.83 -18.10 -17.84
N ILE A 48 -11.67 -17.94 -17.20
CA ILE A 48 -11.54 -18.03 -15.75
C ILE A 48 -12.32 -16.91 -15.04
N ILE A 49 -12.22 -15.66 -15.50
CA ILE A 49 -12.92 -14.52 -14.88
C ILE A 49 -14.44 -14.63 -15.08
N GLU A 50 -14.88 -15.08 -16.25
CA GLU A 50 -16.29 -15.30 -16.57
C GLU A 50 -16.84 -16.58 -15.92
N SER A 51 -15.97 -17.45 -15.40
CA SER A 51 -16.38 -18.63 -14.65
C SER A 51 -16.70 -18.29 -13.20
N ASP A 52 -17.65 -19.01 -12.63
CA ASP A 52 -17.97 -18.94 -11.22
C ASP A 52 -16.93 -19.60 -10.31
N ASN A 53 -15.78 -20.07 -10.82
CA ASN A 53 -14.86 -20.96 -10.09
C ASN A 53 -13.40 -20.48 -10.01
N TYR A 54 -13.14 -19.17 -10.17
CA TYR A 54 -11.77 -18.66 -10.01
C TYR A 54 -11.17 -19.01 -8.64
N LYS A 55 -10.10 -19.79 -8.62
CA LYS A 55 -9.26 -20.04 -7.45
C LYS A 55 -7.81 -19.69 -7.78
N ILE A 56 -7.19 -18.89 -6.91
CA ILE A 56 -5.76 -18.57 -7.02
C ILE A 56 -4.96 -19.86 -6.93
N THR A 57 -4.00 -20.05 -7.84
CA THR A 57 -3.30 -21.34 -7.95
C THR A 57 -2.31 -21.54 -6.80
N LYS A 58 -1.30 -20.67 -6.71
CA LYS A 58 -0.32 -20.67 -5.60
C LYS A 58 0.49 -19.38 -5.60
N TYR A 59 0.70 -18.83 -4.41
CA TYR A 59 1.62 -17.72 -4.18
C TYR A 59 3.08 -18.19 -4.19
N ASN A 60 3.92 -17.41 -4.87
CA ASN A 60 5.36 -17.39 -4.63
C ASN A 60 5.66 -16.40 -3.50
N VAL A 61 5.97 -16.94 -2.32
CA VAL A 61 6.24 -16.17 -1.09
C VAL A 61 7.74 -15.96 -0.95
N PHE A 62 8.16 -14.72 -0.74
CA PHE A 62 9.57 -14.35 -0.57
C PHE A 62 9.71 -13.11 0.31
N THR A 63 10.93 -12.83 0.75
CA THR A 63 11.22 -11.65 1.58
C THR A 63 11.92 -10.54 0.82
N ILE A 64 11.52 -9.30 1.09
CA ILE A 64 12.29 -8.10 0.76
C ILE A 64 12.91 -7.59 2.05
N ASN A 65 14.21 -7.26 2.03
CA ASN A 65 14.97 -6.91 3.24
C ASN A 65 15.28 -5.42 3.41
N ASN A 66 14.88 -4.57 2.44
CA ASN A 66 15.23 -3.15 2.37
C ASN A 66 13.98 -2.24 2.34
N PRO A 67 13.85 -1.24 3.23
CA PRO A 67 14.70 -0.96 4.41
C PRO A 67 14.47 -1.92 5.58
N LYS A 68 13.41 -2.72 5.52
CA LYS A 68 13.01 -3.69 6.55
C LYS A 68 12.57 -4.99 5.90
N TYR A 69 12.73 -6.10 6.62
CA TYR A 69 12.19 -7.40 6.24
C TYR A 69 10.67 -7.32 6.10
N ARG A 70 10.16 -7.76 4.95
CA ARG A 70 8.74 -7.89 4.65
C ARG A 70 8.52 -9.17 3.88
N MET A 71 7.53 -9.96 4.32
CA MET A 71 7.02 -11.09 3.56
C MET A 71 6.13 -10.55 2.45
N VAL A 72 6.41 -10.96 1.22
CA VAL A 72 5.72 -10.57 -0.01
C VAL A 72 5.19 -11.83 -0.67
N MET A 73 3.96 -11.76 -1.15
CA MET A 73 3.26 -12.82 -1.85
C MET A 73 3.05 -12.37 -3.30
N SER A 74 3.75 -13.02 -4.22
CA SER A 74 3.61 -12.76 -5.66
C SER A 74 2.77 -13.83 -6.34
N LEU A 75 1.85 -13.39 -7.19
CA LEU A 75 1.06 -14.26 -8.04
C LEU A 75 1.85 -14.75 -9.26
N ASN A 76 1.43 -15.88 -9.82
CA ASN A 76 1.86 -16.29 -11.16
C ASN A 76 1.32 -15.33 -12.23
N MET A 77 1.69 -15.53 -13.50
CA MET A 77 1.34 -14.56 -14.55
C MET A 77 -0.17 -14.44 -14.76
N LYS A 78 -0.89 -15.57 -14.92
CA LYS A 78 -2.33 -15.58 -15.16
C LYS A 78 -3.09 -14.95 -13.99
N ASP A 79 -2.82 -15.41 -12.77
CA ASP A 79 -3.43 -14.86 -11.55
C ASP A 79 -3.13 -13.36 -11.37
N LYS A 80 -1.91 -12.92 -11.70
CA LYS A 80 -1.55 -11.51 -11.60
C LYS A 80 -2.37 -10.66 -12.56
N ILE A 81 -2.56 -11.11 -13.80
CA ILE A 81 -3.39 -10.40 -14.79
C ILE A 81 -4.84 -10.35 -14.30
N ILE A 82 -5.40 -11.47 -13.81
CA ILE A 82 -6.75 -11.51 -13.21
C ILE A 82 -6.84 -10.52 -12.04
N ASN A 83 -5.85 -10.49 -11.15
CA ASN A 83 -5.83 -9.60 -10.01
C ASN A 83 -5.80 -8.11 -10.43
N HIS A 84 -5.02 -7.76 -11.47
CA HIS A 84 -5.06 -6.42 -12.05
C HIS A 84 -6.42 -6.13 -12.70
N TYR A 85 -7.02 -7.08 -13.41
CA TYR A 85 -8.34 -6.93 -14.02
C TYR A 85 -9.41 -6.61 -12.98
N VAL A 86 -9.50 -7.44 -11.94
CA VAL A 86 -10.42 -7.23 -10.81
C VAL A 86 -10.17 -5.88 -10.14
N ALA A 87 -8.91 -5.47 -9.95
CA ALA A 87 -8.59 -4.18 -9.36
C ALA A 87 -9.05 -2.99 -10.23
N ARG A 88 -8.79 -3.05 -11.55
CA ARG A 88 -8.98 -1.93 -12.48
C ARG A 88 -10.41 -1.79 -12.97
N PHE A 89 -11.09 -2.89 -13.25
CA PHE A 89 -12.37 -2.90 -13.95
C PHE A 89 -13.55 -3.23 -13.03
N ILE A 90 -13.31 -3.87 -11.88
CA ILE A 90 -14.37 -4.20 -10.91
C ILE A 90 -14.29 -3.28 -9.69
N LEU A 91 -13.18 -3.32 -8.95
CA LEU A 91 -13.06 -2.63 -7.67
C LEU A 91 -12.97 -1.11 -7.82
N LEU A 92 -12.02 -0.59 -8.61
CA LEU A 92 -11.80 0.85 -8.71
C LEU A 92 -13.04 1.63 -9.17
N PRO A 93 -13.76 1.23 -10.25
CA PRO A 93 -14.92 1.97 -10.72
C PRO A 93 -16.04 2.02 -9.68
N LYS A 94 -16.23 0.95 -8.91
CA LYS A 94 -17.32 0.83 -7.92
C LYS A 94 -16.97 1.48 -6.59
N LEU A 95 -15.70 1.45 -6.18
CA LEU A 95 -15.28 1.88 -4.85
C LEU A 95 -14.77 3.32 -4.79
N ASN A 96 -14.27 3.89 -5.89
CA ASN A 96 -13.61 5.20 -5.87
C ASN A 96 -14.54 6.34 -5.41
N LYS A 97 -15.85 6.24 -5.67
CA LYS A 97 -16.85 7.23 -5.23
C LYS A 97 -16.97 7.37 -3.71
N TYR A 98 -16.56 6.35 -2.95
CA TYR A 98 -16.59 6.37 -1.48
C TYR A 98 -15.33 6.97 -0.86
N LEU A 99 -14.24 7.09 -1.65
CA LEU A 99 -12.92 7.49 -1.16
C LEU A 99 -12.78 9.01 -1.12
N ASP A 100 -12.60 9.55 0.08
CA ASP A 100 -12.33 10.97 0.26
C ASP A 100 -11.03 11.41 -0.43
N ILE A 101 -10.98 12.64 -0.93
CA ILE A 101 -9.81 13.19 -1.63
C ILE A 101 -8.55 13.29 -0.74
N ARG A 102 -8.70 13.23 0.59
CA ARG A 102 -7.60 13.19 1.56
C ARG A 102 -6.94 11.81 1.66
N ASN A 103 -7.55 10.77 1.10
CA ASN A 103 -6.96 9.45 0.95
C ASN A 103 -6.19 9.39 -0.38
N CYS A 104 -4.87 9.46 -0.29
CA CYS A 104 -4.00 9.75 -1.43
C CYS A 104 -3.38 8.51 -2.09
N ALA A 105 -3.35 7.37 -1.40
CA ALA A 105 -2.57 6.21 -1.84
C ALA A 105 -3.27 5.43 -2.97
N THR A 106 -2.48 4.87 -3.90
CA THR A 106 -2.94 3.98 -5.01
C THR A 106 -4.02 4.58 -5.93
N ARG A 107 -4.20 5.90 -5.90
CA ARG A 107 -5.17 6.60 -6.76
C ARG A 107 -4.46 7.34 -7.88
N LYS A 108 -5.05 7.28 -9.08
CA LYS A 108 -4.53 7.94 -10.28
C LYS A 108 -4.36 9.43 -10.00
N ASN A 109 -3.19 9.98 -10.36
CA ASN A 109 -2.80 11.38 -10.17
C ASN A 109 -2.71 11.90 -8.71
N MET A 110 -2.82 11.02 -7.72
CA MET A 110 -2.69 11.40 -6.31
C MET A 110 -1.31 10.93 -5.80
N GLY A 111 -1.22 9.73 -5.23
CA GLY A 111 0.04 9.15 -4.82
C GLY A 111 0.85 10.03 -3.86
N TYR A 112 2.17 9.83 -3.89
CA TYR A 112 3.12 10.48 -2.99
C TYR A 112 3.14 12.00 -3.14
N ASP A 113 3.28 12.48 -4.38
CA ASP A 113 3.43 13.90 -4.67
C ASP A 113 2.21 14.71 -4.24
N TYR A 114 1.01 14.16 -4.47
CA TYR A 114 -0.23 14.79 -4.04
C TYR A 114 -0.36 14.84 -2.52
N ALA A 115 -0.01 13.75 -1.83
CA ALA A 115 -0.07 13.70 -0.37
C ALA A 115 0.83 14.76 0.28
N ILE A 116 2.04 14.95 -0.24
CA ILE A 116 2.98 15.97 0.23
C ILE A 116 2.42 17.38 -0.03
N LYS A 117 1.98 17.68 -1.25
CA LYS A 117 1.41 18.99 -1.61
C LYS A 117 0.14 19.31 -0.80
N LEU A 118 -0.71 18.31 -0.57
CA LEU A 118 -1.92 18.46 0.24
C LEU A 118 -1.56 18.79 1.70
N LEU A 119 -0.55 18.10 2.25
CA LEU A 119 -0.05 18.36 3.59
C LEU A 119 0.54 19.77 3.71
N GLU A 120 1.38 20.20 2.76
CA GLU A 120 1.92 21.56 2.73
C GLU A 120 0.80 22.61 2.74
N ARG A 121 -0.22 22.44 1.90
CA ARG A 121 -1.38 23.33 1.86
C ARG A 121 -2.08 23.41 3.21
N TYR A 122 -2.28 22.27 3.88
CA TYR A 122 -2.91 22.25 5.20
C TYR A 122 -2.05 22.86 6.29
N ILE A 123 -0.74 22.68 6.24
CA ILE A 123 0.19 23.38 7.12
C ILE A 123 0.06 24.90 6.92
N GLU A 124 0.07 25.41 5.69
CA GLU A 124 -0.10 26.84 5.42
C GLU A 124 -1.41 27.39 5.95
N CYS A 125 -2.52 26.65 5.80
CA CYS A 125 -3.80 27.05 6.38
C CYS A 125 -3.79 27.18 7.92
N ASN A 126 -2.92 26.44 8.62
CA ASN A 126 -2.87 26.43 10.08
C ASN A 126 -1.79 27.37 10.65
N LYS A 127 -0.72 27.66 9.91
CA LYS A 127 0.38 28.55 10.34
C LYS A 127 -0.09 29.95 10.76
N LYS A 128 -1.11 30.50 10.11
CA LYS A 128 -1.68 31.82 10.44
C LYS A 128 -2.27 31.92 11.85
N TYR A 129 -2.55 30.79 12.49
CA TYR A 129 -3.06 30.74 13.87
C TYR A 129 -1.94 30.53 14.91
N GLY A 130 -0.68 30.65 14.51
CA GLY A 130 0.48 30.46 15.38
C GLY A 130 0.82 28.98 15.58
N LYS A 131 0.91 28.55 16.85
CA LYS A 131 1.27 27.16 17.19
C LYS A 131 0.10 26.23 16.87
N PHE A 132 0.39 25.16 16.15
CA PHE A 132 -0.57 24.09 15.88
C PHE A 132 0.06 22.72 16.17
N TYR A 133 -0.78 21.69 16.13
CA TYR A 133 -0.44 20.33 16.51
C TYR A 133 -0.76 19.35 15.40
N ILE A 134 0.04 18.30 15.32
CA ILE A 134 -0.05 17.25 14.31
C ILE A 134 -0.23 15.92 15.03
N LEU A 135 -1.39 15.29 14.84
CA LEU A 135 -1.64 13.92 15.26
C LEU A 135 -1.24 12.99 14.11
N LYS A 136 -0.23 12.16 14.37
CA LYS A 136 0.15 11.06 13.48
C LYS A 136 -0.39 9.75 14.04
N ILE A 137 -1.09 8.98 13.22
CA ILE A 137 -1.57 7.64 13.56
C ILE A 137 -0.99 6.63 12.57
N ASP A 138 -0.41 5.55 13.08
CA ASP A 138 0.10 4.40 12.31
C ASP A 138 -0.62 3.15 12.81
N ILE A 139 -1.17 2.34 11.90
CA ILE A 139 -1.89 1.11 12.25
C ILE A 139 -0.91 -0.07 12.27
N SER A 140 -0.95 -0.86 13.34
CA SER A 140 -0.03 -1.98 13.51
C SER A 140 -0.30 -3.11 12.52
N LYS A 141 0.74 -3.47 11.76
CA LYS A 141 0.74 -4.59 10.80
C LYS A 141 -0.46 -4.53 9.84
N TYR A 142 -0.85 -3.34 9.39
CA TYR A 142 -2.13 -3.07 8.72
C TYR A 142 -2.60 -4.17 7.76
N PHE A 143 -1.80 -4.50 6.73
CA PHE A 143 -2.17 -5.52 5.77
C PHE A 143 -2.44 -6.89 6.37
N TYR A 144 -1.76 -7.32 7.45
CA TYR A 144 -2.01 -8.61 8.12
C TYR A 144 -3.22 -8.57 9.05
N SER A 145 -3.63 -7.39 9.48
CA SER A 145 -4.65 -7.19 10.51
C SER A 145 -6.07 -6.96 9.93
N ILE A 146 -6.20 -6.71 8.62
CA ILE A 146 -7.50 -6.50 7.97
C ILE A 146 -8.37 -7.76 8.14
N ASP A 147 -9.54 -7.61 8.76
CA ASP A 147 -10.49 -8.70 8.96
C ASP A 147 -11.28 -8.96 7.67
N HIS A 148 -11.28 -10.23 7.23
CA HIS A 148 -11.92 -10.64 5.98
C HIS A 148 -13.42 -10.43 6.01
N ASN A 149 -14.07 -10.78 7.12
CA ASN A 149 -15.53 -10.71 7.24
C ASN A 149 -15.98 -9.24 7.23
N ILE A 150 -15.30 -8.37 7.97
CA ILE A 150 -15.60 -6.93 7.95
C ILE A 150 -15.41 -6.36 6.55
N LEU A 151 -14.32 -6.69 5.87
CA LEU A 151 -14.07 -6.20 4.52
C LEU A 151 -15.13 -6.70 3.52
N LYS A 152 -15.49 -7.97 3.59
CA LYS A 152 -16.53 -8.59 2.77
C LYS A 152 -17.89 -7.96 3.02
N GLU A 153 -18.28 -7.74 4.27
CA GLU A 153 -19.53 -7.05 4.61
C GLU A 153 -19.55 -5.61 4.06
N LEU A 154 -18.42 -4.90 4.07
CA LEU A 154 -18.32 -3.57 3.45
C LEU A 154 -18.50 -3.58 1.93
N LEU A 155 -18.30 -4.72 1.25
CA LEU A 155 -18.36 -4.87 -0.21
C LEU A 155 -19.68 -5.44 -0.72
N LYS A 156 -20.46 -6.08 0.15
CA LYS A 156 -21.64 -6.89 -0.20
C LYS A 156 -22.70 -6.14 -1.00
N ASP A 157 -22.94 -4.89 -0.66
CA ASP A 157 -23.89 -3.97 -1.32
C ASP A 157 -23.27 -3.19 -2.50
N LYS A 158 -21.99 -3.39 -2.80
CA LYS A 158 -21.23 -2.60 -3.78
C LYS A 158 -20.84 -3.38 -5.02
N LEU A 159 -20.89 -4.70 -4.94
CA LEU A 159 -20.53 -5.63 -6.01
C LEU A 159 -21.76 -6.47 -6.36
N ASN A 160 -21.87 -6.92 -7.61
CA ASN A 160 -22.84 -7.96 -7.95
C ASN A 160 -22.37 -9.32 -7.41
N GLU A 161 -23.22 -10.35 -7.52
CA GLU A 161 -22.94 -11.66 -6.93
C GLU A 161 -21.63 -12.29 -7.43
N GLU A 162 -21.37 -12.25 -8.74
CA GLU A 162 -20.20 -12.85 -9.37
C GLU A 162 -18.90 -12.11 -9.00
N GLU A 163 -18.92 -10.79 -9.06
CA GLU A 163 -17.82 -9.93 -8.63
C GLU A 163 -17.52 -10.11 -7.14
N TYR A 164 -18.56 -10.25 -6.32
CA TYR A 164 -18.41 -10.50 -4.90
C TYR A 164 -17.76 -11.86 -4.64
N LYS A 165 -18.13 -12.91 -5.38
CA LYS A 165 -17.51 -14.23 -5.31
C LYS A 165 -16.02 -14.18 -5.64
N ILE A 166 -15.64 -13.59 -6.79
CA ILE A 166 -14.23 -13.52 -7.21
C ILE A 166 -13.39 -12.69 -6.21
N VAL A 167 -13.91 -11.54 -5.76
CA VAL A 167 -13.22 -10.69 -4.77
C VAL A 167 -13.10 -11.40 -3.42
N SER A 168 -14.14 -12.11 -2.98
CA SER A 168 -14.12 -12.87 -1.73
C SER A 168 -13.05 -13.96 -1.76
N ARG A 169 -12.91 -14.69 -2.86
CA ARG A 169 -11.84 -15.71 -3.01
C ARG A 169 -10.45 -15.10 -3.00
N ILE A 170 -10.29 -13.89 -3.56
CA ILE A 170 -9.02 -13.16 -3.49
C ILE A 170 -8.72 -12.73 -2.04
N ILE A 171 -9.72 -12.27 -1.29
CA ILE A 171 -9.58 -11.92 0.13
C ILE A 171 -9.17 -13.16 0.95
N ASP A 172 -9.86 -14.29 0.77
CA ASP A 172 -9.63 -15.53 1.51
C ASP A 172 -8.32 -16.23 1.14
N SER A 173 -7.64 -15.78 0.09
CA SER A 173 -6.45 -16.45 -0.43
C SER A 173 -5.28 -16.50 0.56
N THR A 174 -5.30 -15.70 1.64
CA THR A 174 -4.32 -15.77 2.74
C THR A 174 -4.62 -16.86 3.76
N ASN A 175 -5.80 -17.48 3.72
CA ASN A 175 -6.20 -18.56 4.62
C ASN A 175 -5.60 -19.92 4.23
N GLU A 176 -4.99 -20.02 3.03
CA GLU A 176 -4.38 -21.27 2.56
C GLU A 176 -3.24 -21.72 3.47
N SER A 177 -3.37 -22.91 4.05
CA SER A 177 -2.49 -23.41 5.13
C SER A 177 -1.02 -23.49 4.75
N TYR A 178 -0.72 -23.68 3.46
CA TYR A 178 0.66 -23.75 2.95
C TYR A 178 1.40 -22.42 3.12
N ILE A 179 0.70 -21.28 3.19
CA ILE A 179 1.32 -19.95 3.23
C ILE A 179 2.17 -19.80 4.49
N ASN A 180 1.59 -20.06 5.67
CA ASN A 180 2.31 -19.92 6.92
C ASN A 180 3.45 -20.95 7.04
N LYS A 181 3.28 -22.16 6.50
CA LYS A 181 4.36 -23.17 6.43
C LYS A 181 5.57 -22.62 5.66
N ILE A 182 5.35 -21.98 4.50
CA ILE A 182 6.42 -21.35 3.73
C ILE A 182 7.04 -20.18 4.48
N ILE A 183 6.23 -19.31 5.10
CA ILE A 183 6.74 -18.15 5.86
C ILE A 183 7.65 -18.59 7.01
N ILE A 184 7.27 -19.65 7.75
CA ILE A 184 8.06 -20.22 8.84
C ILE A 184 9.41 -20.74 8.31
N ASN A 185 9.40 -21.50 7.21
CA ASN A 185 10.63 -22.00 6.60
C ASN A 185 11.57 -20.86 6.16
N ILE A 186 11.02 -19.81 5.55
CA ILE A 186 11.81 -18.63 5.16
C ILE A 186 12.37 -17.93 6.41
N LYS A 187 11.56 -17.78 7.47
CA LYS A 187 11.98 -17.16 8.73
C LYS A 187 13.16 -17.91 9.34
N ASN A 188 13.08 -19.24 9.44
CA ASN A 188 14.15 -20.08 9.98
C ASN A 188 15.45 -19.92 9.18
N ASN A 189 15.35 -19.95 7.84
CA ASN A 189 16.49 -19.72 6.96
C ASN A 189 17.12 -18.33 7.12
N LEU A 190 16.30 -17.30 7.35
CA LEU A 190 16.78 -15.94 7.58
C LEU A 190 17.49 -15.78 8.92
N LEU A 191 17.00 -16.45 9.98
CA LEU A 191 17.65 -16.42 11.30
C LEU A 191 19.07 -17.00 11.25
N ILE A 192 19.31 -17.99 10.39
CA ILE A 192 20.64 -18.56 10.15
C ILE A 192 21.53 -17.56 9.39
N LYS A 193 20.98 -16.89 8.38
CA LYS A 193 21.74 -16.02 7.45
C LYS A 193 22.03 -14.61 7.99
N ASP A 194 21.16 -14.04 8.81
CA ASP A 194 21.24 -12.64 9.25
C ASP A 194 21.01 -12.49 10.76
N LYS A 195 22.02 -12.95 11.53
CA LYS A 195 22.01 -12.95 12.99
C LYS A 195 21.87 -11.54 13.60
N ASN A 196 22.33 -10.51 12.88
CA ASN A 196 22.29 -9.12 13.35
C ASN A 196 20.88 -8.54 13.37
N ARG A 197 19.93 -9.14 12.63
CA ARG A 197 18.54 -8.66 12.51
C ARG A 197 17.53 -9.65 13.07
N CYS A 198 17.94 -10.55 13.96
CA CYS A 198 17.07 -11.55 14.60
C CYS A 198 15.78 -10.96 15.18
N ASN A 199 15.86 -9.83 15.90
CA ASN A 199 14.68 -9.18 16.47
C ASN A 199 13.65 -8.73 15.43
N GLU A 200 14.11 -8.32 14.25
CA GLU A 200 13.25 -7.91 13.15
C GLU A 200 12.62 -9.13 12.46
N ILE A 201 13.44 -10.16 12.20
CA ILE A 201 13.01 -11.43 11.59
C ILE A 201 11.99 -12.13 12.50
N ASN A 202 12.20 -12.13 13.81
CA ASN A 202 11.29 -12.70 14.78
C ASN A 202 9.91 -12.01 14.80
N LYS A 203 9.86 -10.71 14.49
CA LYS A 203 8.64 -9.92 14.45
C LYS A 203 7.85 -10.05 13.14
N LEU A 204 8.37 -10.77 12.13
CA LEU A 204 7.65 -11.01 10.88
C LEU A 204 6.33 -11.73 11.17
N PRO A 205 5.19 -11.14 10.76
CA PRO A 205 3.88 -11.70 11.06
C PRO A 205 3.57 -12.92 10.19
N LEU A 206 2.75 -13.81 10.76
CA LEU A 206 2.02 -14.86 10.04
C LEU A 206 0.63 -14.32 9.68
N TYR A 207 -0.04 -14.96 8.72
CA TYR A 207 -1.43 -14.66 8.40
C TYR A 207 -2.34 -15.46 9.35
N GLU A 208 -3.15 -14.75 10.13
CA GLU A 208 -4.22 -15.38 10.93
C GLU A 208 -5.38 -15.78 10.00
N TYR A 209 -6.08 -16.85 10.34
CA TYR A 209 -7.27 -17.26 9.59
C TYR A 209 -8.35 -16.16 9.64
N ASN A 210 -9.02 -15.90 8.52
CA ASN A 210 -9.95 -14.79 8.31
C ASN A 210 -9.33 -13.40 8.47
N LYS A 211 -8.00 -13.28 8.37
CA LYS A 211 -7.32 -11.99 8.40
C LYS A 211 -6.20 -11.88 7.36
N GLY A 212 -5.97 -10.63 7.02
CA GLY A 212 -4.85 -10.16 6.26
C GLY A 212 -5.08 -10.18 4.76
N LEU A 213 -4.46 -9.24 4.06
CA LEU A 213 -4.44 -9.16 2.62
C LEU A 213 -3.01 -9.41 2.13
N PRO A 214 -2.85 -10.17 1.03
CA PRO A 214 -1.55 -10.54 0.51
C PRO A 214 -0.76 -9.31 0.04
N ILE A 215 0.40 -9.08 0.64
CA ILE A 215 1.30 -8.00 0.24
C ILE A 215 1.92 -8.37 -1.12
N GLY A 216 1.45 -7.73 -2.19
CA GLY A 216 1.92 -7.95 -3.55
C GLY A 216 0.80 -7.95 -4.59
N ASN A 217 -0.45 -8.12 -4.15
CA ASN A 217 -1.61 -8.05 -5.02
C ASN A 217 -2.06 -6.60 -5.23
N MET A 218 -2.52 -6.31 -6.44
CA MET A 218 -3.09 -5.01 -6.80
C MET A 218 -4.46 -4.81 -6.16
N THR A 219 -5.30 -5.84 -6.11
CA THR A 219 -6.60 -5.78 -5.41
C THR A 219 -6.42 -5.42 -3.95
N SER A 220 -5.41 -5.99 -3.28
CA SER A 220 -5.14 -5.71 -1.86
C SER A 220 -4.83 -4.24 -1.59
N GLN A 221 -4.24 -3.52 -2.55
CA GLN A 221 -4.01 -2.08 -2.42
C GLN A 221 -5.30 -1.26 -2.51
N ILE A 222 -6.25 -1.67 -3.37
CA ILE A 222 -7.55 -1.00 -3.50
C ILE A 222 -8.45 -1.30 -2.31
N LEU A 223 -8.48 -2.57 -1.89
CA LEU A 223 -9.25 -3.02 -0.75
C LEU A 223 -8.73 -2.38 0.55
N SER A 224 -7.42 -2.19 0.70
CA SER A 224 -6.85 -1.59 1.90
C SER A 224 -7.16 -0.10 2.02
N ILE A 225 -7.17 0.68 0.93
CA ILE A 225 -7.59 2.08 1.00
C ILE A 225 -9.08 2.19 1.29
N PHE A 226 -9.89 1.31 0.70
CA PHE A 226 -11.33 1.25 0.90
C PHE A 226 -11.72 0.82 2.31
N TYR A 227 -11.05 -0.15 2.93
CA TYR A 227 -11.43 -0.72 4.23
C TYR A 227 -11.77 0.34 5.31
N LEU A 228 -11.01 1.43 5.36
CA LEU A 228 -11.16 2.50 6.35
C LEU A 228 -11.93 3.74 5.83
N TYR A 229 -12.63 3.67 4.69
CA TYR A 229 -13.28 4.85 4.09
C TYR A 229 -14.32 5.50 5.03
N LYS A 230 -15.08 4.70 5.79
CA LYS A 230 -16.06 5.24 6.75
C LYS A 230 -15.38 5.98 7.91
N LEU A 231 -14.20 5.53 8.33
CA LEU A 231 -13.40 6.22 9.35
C LEU A 231 -12.91 7.58 8.81
N ASP A 232 -12.48 7.64 7.55
CA ASP A 232 -12.06 8.90 6.93
C ASP A 232 -13.20 9.93 7.01
N HIS A 233 -14.41 9.56 6.58
CA HIS A 233 -15.61 10.42 6.66
C HIS A 233 -15.95 10.82 8.11
N TYR A 234 -15.85 9.89 9.05
CA TYR A 234 -16.09 10.19 10.47
C TYR A 234 -15.11 11.23 11.03
N ILE A 235 -13.82 11.12 10.71
CA ILE A 235 -12.81 12.09 11.14
C ILE A 235 -13.12 13.48 10.57
N ILE A 236 -13.54 13.55 9.30
CA ILE A 236 -13.81 14.81 8.62
C ILE A 236 -15.09 15.46 9.17
N HIS A 237 -16.18 14.71 9.23
CA HIS A 237 -17.53 15.24 9.46
C HIS A 237 -17.96 15.20 10.93
N ASN A 238 -17.63 14.14 11.68
CA ASN A 238 -18.05 14.01 13.07
C ASN A 238 -17.03 14.64 14.03
N LEU A 239 -15.74 14.42 13.80
CA LEU A 239 -14.68 15.04 14.63
C LEU A 239 -14.34 16.47 14.18
N ASN A 240 -14.86 16.92 13.04
CA ASN A 240 -14.55 18.22 12.44
C ASN A 240 -13.04 18.46 12.29
N LEU A 241 -12.32 17.44 11.79
CA LEU A 241 -10.87 17.46 11.56
C LEU A 241 -10.57 17.40 10.06
N LYS A 242 -10.91 18.50 9.36
CA LYS A 242 -10.82 18.61 7.90
C LYS A 242 -9.39 18.59 7.32
N TYR A 243 -8.38 18.91 8.12
CA TYR A 243 -6.97 18.92 7.72
C TYR A 243 -6.33 17.56 7.97
N MET A 244 -6.89 16.54 7.33
CA MET A 244 -6.40 15.17 7.38
C MET A 244 -5.73 14.81 6.06
N VAL A 245 -4.60 14.12 6.10
CA VAL A 245 -4.01 13.43 4.95
C VAL A 245 -3.80 11.97 5.34
N ARG A 246 -4.23 11.05 4.48
CA ARG A 246 -4.05 9.62 4.69
C ARG A 246 -3.30 9.00 3.52
N TYR A 247 -2.30 8.18 3.85
CA TYR A 247 -1.58 7.35 2.89
C TYR A 247 -1.53 5.91 3.41
N MET A 248 -2.38 5.04 2.86
CA MET A 248 -2.58 3.67 3.38
C MET A 248 -3.01 3.67 4.85
N ASP A 249 -2.15 3.22 5.75
CA ASP A 249 -2.33 3.16 7.21
C ASP A 249 -1.78 4.37 7.97
N ASP A 250 -1.01 5.23 7.30
CA ASP A 250 -0.46 6.46 7.88
C ASP A 250 -1.50 7.59 7.77
N TYR A 251 -1.96 8.10 8.92
CA TYR A 251 -2.76 9.32 9.02
C TYR A 251 -1.94 10.47 9.58
N ILE A 252 -2.15 11.65 9.01
CA ILE A 252 -1.70 12.94 9.53
C ILE A 252 -2.91 13.84 9.68
N ILE A 253 -3.18 14.30 10.89
CA ILE A 253 -4.31 15.19 11.19
C ILE A 253 -3.79 16.44 11.88
N ILE A 254 -4.15 17.61 11.35
CA ILE A 254 -3.70 18.90 11.85
C ILE A 254 -4.84 19.62 12.58
N SER A 255 -4.53 20.20 13.75
CA SER A 255 -5.44 21.07 14.49
C SER A 255 -4.68 22.07 15.34
N ASN A 256 -5.28 23.22 15.61
CA ASN A 256 -4.75 24.22 16.54
C ASN A 256 -4.99 23.83 18.01
N ASP A 257 -5.85 22.84 18.28
CA ASP A 257 -6.18 22.39 19.63
C ASP A 257 -5.60 20.99 19.91
N LYS A 258 -4.60 20.94 20.80
CA LYS A 258 -3.97 19.69 21.25
C LYS A 258 -4.95 18.77 21.97
N ASN A 259 -5.87 19.31 22.77
CA ASN A 259 -6.85 18.54 23.53
C ASN A 259 -7.89 17.92 22.60
N LYS A 260 -8.31 18.66 21.55
CA LYS A 260 -9.14 18.10 20.48
C LYS A 260 -8.46 16.89 19.82
N LEU A 261 -7.17 16.98 19.51
CA LEU A 261 -6.43 15.83 18.94
C LEU A 261 -6.31 14.65 19.91
N LYS A 262 -6.10 14.90 21.21
CA LYS A 262 -6.08 13.82 22.22
C LYS A 262 -7.42 13.10 22.32
N LYS A 263 -8.54 13.85 22.33
CA LYS A 263 -9.89 13.28 22.32
C LYS A 263 -10.14 12.48 21.04
N ALA A 264 -9.81 13.06 19.89
CA ALA A 264 -9.91 12.40 18.59
C ALA A 264 -9.10 11.11 18.52
N LEU A 265 -7.88 11.07 19.05
CA LEU A 265 -7.06 9.85 19.09
C LEU A 265 -7.77 8.72 19.86
N LYS A 266 -8.34 9.02 21.04
CA LYS A 266 -9.08 8.02 21.83
C LYS A 266 -10.30 7.48 21.08
N GLU A 267 -11.07 8.37 20.46
CA GLU A 267 -12.23 8.00 19.65
C GLU A 267 -11.85 7.15 18.42
N ILE A 268 -10.80 7.55 17.70
CA ILE A 268 -10.29 6.79 16.54
C ILE A 268 -9.78 5.43 16.98
N GLU A 269 -9.04 5.35 18.09
CA GLU A 269 -8.55 4.08 18.66
C GLU A 269 -9.72 3.16 19.05
N TYR A 270 -10.77 3.71 19.67
CA TYR A 270 -11.97 2.96 20.00
C TYR A 270 -12.66 2.41 18.74
N ILE A 271 -12.86 3.24 17.72
CA ILE A 271 -13.49 2.83 16.46
C ILE A 271 -12.66 1.75 15.75
N LEU A 272 -11.34 1.94 15.64
CA LEU A 272 -10.44 0.97 15.03
C LEU A 272 -10.52 -0.39 15.73
N ASN A 273 -10.50 -0.40 17.07
CA ASN A 273 -10.60 -1.64 17.83
C ASN A 273 -11.98 -2.31 17.71
N LYS A 274 -13.05 -1.55 17.91
CA LYS A 274 -14.42 -2.11 18.01
C LYS A 274 -15.04 -2.44 16.65
N LYS A 275 -14.90 -1.55 15.67
CA LYS A 275 -15.54 -1.73 14.34
C LYS A 275 -14.64 -2.44 13.34
N TYR A 276 -13.32 -2.26 13.43
CA TYR A 276 -12.38 -2.76 12.42
C TYR A 276 -11.47 -3.88 12.92
N LYS A 277 -11.48 -4.18 14.23
CA LYS A 277 -10.54 -5.10 14.89
C LYS A 277 -9.06 -4.78 14.59
N LEU A 278 -8.76 -3.49 14.45
CA LEU A 278 -7.42 -2.97 14.17
C LEU A 278 -6.83 -2.31 15.40
N ASN A 279 -5.52 -2.49 15.57
CA ASN A 279 -4.75 -1.89 16.65
C ASN A 279 -3.84 -0.77 16.14
N ILE A 280 -3.73 0.30 16.91
CA ILE A 280 -2.78 1.38 16.64
C ILE A 280 -1.36 0.97 17.07
N ASN A 281 -0.36 1.40 16.32
CA ASN A 281 1.04 1.29 16.70
C ASN A 281 1.43 2.41 17.68
N LYS A 282 1.39 2.08 18.98
CA LYS A 282 1.67 3.02 20.07
C LYS A 282 3.05 3.70 19.98
N ASN A 283 4.05 3.04 19.39
CA ASN A 283 5.40 3.59 19.30
C ASN A 283 5.57 4.62 18.18
N LYS A 284 4.68 4.63 17.19
CA LYS A 284 4.74 5.53 16.04
C LYS A 284 3.62 6.56 16.00
N THR A 285 2.56 6.32 16.76
CA THR A 285 1.45 7.23 16.91
C THR A 285 1.78 8.25 17.97
N ASN A 286 1.77 9.53 17.61
CA ASN A 286 2.09 10.59 18.55
C ASN A 286 1.48 11.93 18.10
N ILE A 287 1.39 12.86 19.04
CA ILE A 287 1.02 14.25 18.79
C ILE A 287 2.28 15.10 18.86
N TYR A 288 2.64 15.69 17.73
CA TYR A 288 3.77 16.61 17.58
C TYR A 288 3.27 18.05 17.62
N ASP A 289 4.09 18.97 18.10
CA ASP A 289 3.88 20.39 17.82
C ASP A 289 4.58 20.80 16.52
N SER A 290 4.10 21.88 15.93
CA SER A 290 4.58 22.40 14.64
C SER A 290 6.07 22.77 14.63
N TYR A 291 6.68 23.13 15.76
CA TYR A 291 8.05 23.65 15.80
C TYR A 291 9.10 22.56 15.94
N HIS A 292 8.83 21.51 16.73
CA HIS A 292 9.74 20.37 16.89
C HIS A 292 9.75 19.45 15.66
N GLY A 293 8.71 19.54 14.83
CA GLY A 293 8.61 18.86 13.55
C GLY A 293 8.15 17.41 13.64
N PHE A 294 7.79 16.86 12.48
CA PHE A 294 7.22 15.51 12.39
C PHE A 294 7.61 14.80 11.08
N GLU A 295 7.64 13.47 11.13
CA GLU A 295 7.99 12.63 9.98
C GLU A 295 6.75 12.20 9.19
N TYR A 296 6.76 12.41 7.87
CA TYR A 296 5.75 11.89 6.97
C TYR A 296 6.34 11.50 5.61
N LEU A 297 6.00 10.30 5.12
CA LEU A 297 6.43 9.76 3.82
C LEU A 297 7.94 9.87 3.54
N GLY A 298 8.78 9.81 4.57
CA GLY A 298 10.25 9.83 4.43
C GLY A 298 10.89 11.22 4.45
N TYR A 299 10.09 12.28 4.60
CA TYR A 299 10.53 13.62 4.93
C TYR A 299 10.26 13.97 6.39
N MET A 300 11.00 14.96 6.88
CA MET A 300 10.83 15.60 8.17
C MET A 300 10.40 17.05 7.92
N PHE A 301 9.24 17.42 8.46
CA PHE A 301 8.64 18.73 8.32
C PHE A 301 8.90 19.54 9.58
N TYR A 302 9.32 20.79 9.43
CA TYR A 302 9.49 21.75 10.52
C TYR A 302 8.85 23.07 10.16
N ILE A 303 8.35 23.78 11.17
CA ILE A 303 7.96 25.18 11.04
C ILE A 303 9.00 26.02 11.79
N ARG A 304 9.70 26.91 11.07
CA ARG A 304 10.62 27.89 11.67
C ARG A 304 10.40 29.24 11.02
N ASN A 305 10.37 30.30 11.81
CA ASN A 305 10.19 31.68 11.34
C ASN A 305 9.02 31.80 10.34
N ASN A 306 7.91 31.13 10.65
CA ASN A 306 6.72 31.05 9.81
C ASN A 306 6.96 30.52 8.37
N LYS A 307 8.01 29.72 8.16
CA LYS A 307 8.31 29.01 6.90
C LYS A 307 8.28 27.50 7.12
N ILE A 308 7.82 26.77 6.10
CA ILE A 308 7.89 25.30 6.08
C ILE A 308 9.28 24.91 5.62
N ILE A 309 10.00 24.18 6.47
CA ILE A 309 11.28 23.57 6.16
C ILE A 309 11.06 22.07 6.01
N ILE A 310 11.52 21.50 4.91
CA ILE A 310 11.38 20.07 4.61
C ILE A 310 12.76 19.48 4.45
N LYS A 311 13.10 18.51 5.29
CA LYS A 311 14.38 17.80 5.24
C LYS A 311 14.17 16.33 4.93
N ILE A 312 15.14 15.70 4.27
CA ILE A 312 15.20 14.24 4.22
C ILE A 312 15.62 13.72 5.59
N LYS A 313 14.98 12.64 6.04
CA LYS A 313 15.42 11.90 7.23
C LYS A 313 16.88 11.44 7.07
N SER A 314 17.72 11.73 8.05
CA SER A 314 19.17 11.44 8.00
C SER A 314 19.50 9.99 7.61
N SER A 315 18.77 9.01 8.17
CA SER A 315 18.92 7.59 7.82
C SER A 315 18.61 7.30 6.35
N ASN A 316 17.62 7.98 5.78
CA ASN A 316 17.25 7.85 4.37
C ASN A 316 18.31 8.50 3.47
N LYS A 317 18.86 9.64 3.87
CA LYS A 317 19.97 10.31 3.15
C LYS A 317 21.18 9.39 3.05
N ARG A 318 21.72 8.92 4.18
CA ARG A 318 22.89 8.01 4.20
C ARG A 318 22.69 6.76 3.34
N ARG A 319 21.50 6.16 3.40
CA ARG A 319 21.17 4.97 2.59
C ARG A 319 21.17 5.28 1.08
N ARG A 320 20.64 6.44 0.68
CA ARG A 320 20.60 6.88 -0.72
C ARG A 320 22.00 7.17 -1.24
N ASP A 321 22.81 7.88 -0.46
CA ASP A 321 24.19 8.21 -0.82
C ASP A 321 25.02 6.94 -1.01
N ASN A 322 24.89 5.97 -0.09
CA ASN A 322 25.56 4.67 -0.22
C ASN A 322 25.08 3.88 -1.45
N ASN A 323 23.78 3.92 -1.76
CA ASN A 323 23.25 3.27 -2.95
C ASN A 323 23.80 3.90 -4.23
N ILE A 324 23.93 5.23 -4.30
CA ILE A 324 24.52 5.91 -5.46
C ILE A 324 26.00 5.60 -5.60
N LYS A 325 26.77 5.58 -4.51
CA LYS A 325 28.17 5.13 -4.56
C LYS A 325 28.30 3.73 -5.16
N LYS A 326 27.43 2.81 -4.75
CA LYS A 326 27.38 1.44 -5.31
C LYS A 326 26.99 1.44 -6.79
N ILE A 327 25.96 2.20 -7.18
CA ILE A 327 25.50 2.29 -8.58
C ILE A 327 26.60 2.87 -9.47
N ASN A 328 27.29 3.92 -9.02
CA ASN A 328 28.43 4.51 -9.73
C ASN A 328 29.55 3.49 -9.94
N TYR A 329 29.89 2.72 -8.89
CA TYR A 329 30.88 1.64 -9.00
C TYR A 329 30.46 0.57 -10.01
N LEU A 330 29.20 0.12 -9.97
CA LEU A 330 28.71 -0.89 -10.91
C LEU A 330 28.69 -0.38 -12.35
N TYR A 331 28.38 0.90 -12.57
CA TYR A 331 28.40 1.49 -13.90
C TYR A 331 29.82 1.62 -14.45
N LYS A 332 30.76 2.13 -13.63
CA LYS A 332 32.18 2.25 -14.01
C LYS A 332 32.81 0.90 -14.39
N ASN A 333 32.36 -0.19 -13.76
CA ASN A 333 32.82 -1.55 -14.06
C ASN A 333 31.92 -2.29 -15.07
N ASN A 334 31.12 -1.57 -15.88
CA ASN A 334 30.26 -2.13 -16.93
C ASN A 334 29.28 -3.24 -16.46
N CYS A 335 28.98 -3.30 -15.17
CA CYS A 335 28.06 -4.31 -14.59
C CYS A 335 26.58 -3.92 -14.74
N ILE A 336 26.29 -2.68 -15.14
CA ILE A 336 24.93 -2.18 -15.39
C ILE A 336 24.89 -1.31 -16.64
N SER A 337 23.78 -1.37 -17.38
CA SER A 337 23.49 -0.51 -18.53
C SER A 337 23.34 0.96 -18.14
N TYR A 338 23.61 1.88 -19.07
CA TYR A 338 23.35 3.32 -18.91
C TYR A 338 21.89 3.61 -18.50
N GLN A 339 20.90 2.96 -19.11
CA GLN A 339 19.49 3.17 -18.77
C GLN A 339 19.21 2.93 -17.28
N LYS A 340 19.75 1.86 -16.72
CA LYS A 340 19.61 1.51 -15.30
C LYS A 340 20.35 2.51 -14.39
N TYR A 341 21.52 2.98 -14.83
CA TYR A 341 22.26 4.04 -14.14
C TYR A 341 21.48 5.36 -14.12
N PHE A 342 21.05 5.84 -15.28
CA PHE A 342 20.26 7.06 -15.46
C PHE A 342 18.98 7.04 -14.62
N ASN A 343 18.22 5.94 -14.67
CA ASN A 343 17.03 5.76 -13.84
C ASN A 343 17.34 5.84 -12.34
N SER A 344 18.48 5.27 -11.90
CA SER A 344 18.89 5.31 -10.50
C SER A 344 19.28 6.73 -10.07
N MET A 345 19.97 7.48 -10.93
CA MET A 345 20.35 8.87 -10.68
C MET A 345 19.12 9.80 -10.64
N ASN A 346 18.18 9.63 -11.58
CA ASN A 346 16.92 10.38 -11.57
C ASN A 346 16.10 10.12 -10.29
N ASN A 347 16.01 8.86 -9.85
CA ASN A 347 15.35 8.52 -8.59
C ASN A 347 16.04 9.15 -7.38
N TYR A 348 17.38 9.23 -7.39
CA TYR A 348 18.12 9.94 -6.36
C TYR A 348 17.75 11.42 -6.35
N ASN A 349 17.84 12.13 -7.49
CA ASN A 349 17.51 13.55 -7.60
C ASN A 349 16.05 13.83 -7.18
N ASN A 350 15.10 13.05 -7.69
CA ASN A 350 13.68 13.17 -7.35
C ASN A 350 13.40 12.96 -5.85
N SER A 351 14.26 12.24 -5.13
CA SER A 351 14.10 12.09 -3.68
C SER A 351 14.36 13.37 -2.89
N TYR A 352 15.03 14.36 -3.48
CA TYR A 352 15.29 15.69 -2.92
C TYR A 352 14.29 16.76 -3.39
N LYS A 353 13.30 16.39 -4.23
CA LYS A 353 12.34 17.29 -4.89
C LYS A 353 11.65 18.32 -3.97
N TYR A 354 11.36 17.93 -2.74
CA TYR A 354 10.59 18.74 -1.79
C TYR A 354 11.43 19.44 -0.73
N ILE A 355 12.76 19.29 -0.77
CA ILE A 355 13.63 19.91 0.25
C ILE A 355 13.66 21.41 0.06
N LYS A 356 13.44 22.14 1.16
CA LYS A 356 13.54 23.60 1.25
C LYS A 356 13.75 24.03 2.69
#